data_AF-A0A2I0LW50-F1
#
_entry.id   AF-A0A2I0LW50-F1
#
_cell.length_a   1.000
_cell.length_b   1.000
_cell.length_c   1.000
_cell.angle_alpha   90.00
_cell.angle_beta   90.00
_cell.angle_gamma   90.00
#
_symmetry.space_group_name_H-M   'P 1'
#
loop_
_entity.id
_entity.type
_entity.pdbx_description
1 polymer ?
#
loop_
_entity_poly.entity_id
_entity_poly.type
_entity_poly.pdbx_seq_one_letter_code
_entity_poly.pdbx_strand_id
1 'polypeptide(L)'
;MALCFGPGWPRRLVSFPGEVHSHPQGRSSLPLLQEGSPATCHPLCLGDRKNSTQQSCLLCRRADTAPELCGLMLEAEGICAHQYCLFFANELFHRRPRNDGLMGFLPEDILHIVERAEQKDCFVCSESGATITCQERGCNRSFHFPCALEGGCVTQFLPHYRSYCWEHRPQQEPQAAPENTACLICLEPVEERTSYGTMVCPACQHAWFHRGCIQGQAMGAGIYCFQCPLCRDKDQFVPVMLILGIRVPLRMPLWENDNAYAHLGDRHSRCDARECLCPQGREHREGRG
;
A
#
# COMPACT_ATOMS: atom_id res chain seq x y z
N MET A 1 -17.77 -3.59 -18.19
CA MET A 1 -18.19 -2.17 -18.20
C MET A 1 -16.97 -1.31 -18.48
N ALA A 2 -16.91 -0.71 -19.66
CA ALA A 2 -15.78 0.12 -20.10
C ALA A 2 -15.91 1.54 -19.52
N LEU A 3 -14.89 1.99 -18.80
CA LEU A 3 -14.76 3.38 -18.38
C LEU A 3 -14.15 4.18 -19.53
N CYS A 4 -14.92 5.09 -20.11
CA CYS A 4 -14.42 6.04 -21.11
C CYS A 4 -13.60 7.13 -20.41
N PHE A 5 -12.28 7.15 -20.63
CA PHE A 5 -11.41 8.25 -20.22
C PHE A 5 -11.43 9.35 -21.30
N GLY A 6 -11.62 10.61 -20.87
CA GLY A 6 -11.65 11.80 -21.73
C GLY A 6 -10.31 12.10 -22.45
N PRO A 7 -10.31 13.00 -23.44
CA PRO A 7 -9.18 13.18 -24.34
C PRO A 7 -8.04 13.96 -23.67
N GLY A 8 -6.87 13.33 -23.53
CA GLY A 8 -5.65 13.98 -23.03
C GLY A 8 -4.50 13.04 -22.66
N TRP A 9 -4.76 11.75 -22.45
CA TRP A 9 -3.73 10.78 -22.06
C TRP A 9 -3.15 10.03 -23.28
N PRO A 10 -1.83 9.78 -23.34
CA PRO A 10 -1.22 9.05 -24.45
C PRO A 10 -1.73 7.61 -24.49
N ARG A 11 -2.46 7.28 -25.56
CA ARG A 11 -2.97 5.93 -25.85
C ARG A 11 -1.80 4.97 -26.10
N ARG A 12 -1.45 4.14 -25.13
CA ARG A 12 -0.88 2.81 -25.40
C ARG A 12 -1.62 1.76 -24.57
N LEU A 13 -2.21 0.84 -25.31
CA LEU A 13 -3.17 -0.19 -24.91
C LEU A 13 -2.59 -1.14 -23.87
N VAL A 14 -3.30 -1.30 -22.74
CA VAL A 14 -3.24 -2.52 -21.94
C VAL A 14 -4.35 -3.42 -22.44
N SER A 15 -3.99 -4.40 -23.27
CA SER A 15 -4.93 -5.43 -23.75
C SER A 15 -5.06 -6.53 -22.71
N PHE A 16 -6.27 -6.78 -22.21
CA PHE A 16 -6.63 -7.98 -21.47
C PHE A 16 -7.16 -9.04 -22.45
N PRO A 17 -6.76 -10.31 -22.38
CA PRO A 17 -7.29 -11.33 -23.27
C PRO A 17 -8.69 -11.81 -22.85
N GLY A 18 -9.68 -11.53 -23.71
CA GLY A 18 -10.65 -12.52 -24.21
C GLY A 18 -11.91 -12.82 -23.39
N GLU A 19 -13.01 -12.11 -23.65
CA GLU A 19 -14.38 -12.61 -23.46
C GLU A 19 -14.78 -13.49 -24.66
N VAL A 20 -15.29 -14.69 -24.39
CA VAL A 20 -15.93 -15.57 -25.38
C VAL A 20 -17.44 -15.33 -25.33
N HIS A 21 -18.03 -14.98 -26.47
CA HIS A 21 -19.47 -14.80 -26.66
C HIS A 21 -20.26 -16.09 -26.42
N SER A 22 -21.41 -16.00 -25.73
CA SER A 22 -22.63 -16.75 -26.09
C SER A 22 -23.85 -16.33 -25.23
N HIS A 23 -25.00 -16.24 -25.89
CA HIS A 23 -26.36 -16.21 -25.32
C HIS A 23 -27.26 -17.02 -26.28
N PRO A 24 -28.46 -17.51 -25.90
CA PRO A 24 -29.06 -17.66 -24.57
C PRO A 24 -29.85 -19.01 -24.35
N GLN A 25 -30.40 -19.15 -23.13
CA GLN A 25 -31.51 -20.05 -22.68
C GLN A 25 -31.22 -21.52 -22.32
N GLY A 26 -31.51 -21.87 -21.07
CA GLY A 26 -31.69 -23.25 -20.58
C GLY A 26 -31.64 -23.36 -19.06
N ARG A 27 -32.81 -23.54 -18.42
CA ARG A 27 -32.93 -23.85 -16.98
C ARG A 27 -32.09 -25.07 -16.62
N SER A 28 -31.22 -24.98 -15.62
CA SER A 28 -30.94 -26.13 -14.74
C SER A 28 -30.47 -25.66 -13.37
N SER A 29 -30.95 -26.39 -12.37
CA SER A 29 -30.70 -26.35 -10.93
C SER A 29 -29.24 -26.12 -10.53
N LEU A 30 -29.01 -25.14 -9.65
CA LEU A 30 -27.76 -24.99 -8.88
C LEU A 30 -27.63 -26.17 -7.90
N PRO A 31 -26.51 -26.92 -7.91
CA PRO A 31 -26.14 -27.79 -6.81
C PRO A 31 -25.62 -26.94 -5.65
N LEU A 32 -26.09 -27.24 -4.44
CA LEU A 32 -25.55 -26.76 -3.17
C LEU A 32 -24.04 -27.02 -3.13
N LEU A 33 -23.23 -25.97 -3.12
CA LEU A 33 -21.81 -26.07 -2.79
C LEU A 33 -21.70 -26.37 -1.30
N GLN A 34 -21.26 -27.59 -0.98
CA GLN A 34 -20.82 -27.96 0.35
C GLN A 34 -19.70 -27.04 0.82
N GLU A 35 -19.83 -26.56 2.04
CA GLU A 35 -18.82 -25.77 2.74
C GLU A 35 -17.53 -26.59 2.90
N GLY A 36 -16.46 -26.14 2.25
CA GLY A 36 -15.10 -26.56 2.54
C GLY A 36 -14.53 -25.68 3.64
N SER A 37 -14.09 -26.32 4.74
CA SER A 37 -13.49 -25.69 5.92
C SER A 37 -12.41 -24.65 5.60
N PRO A 38 -12.29 -23.58 6.41
CA PRO A 38 -11.26 -22.57 6.23
C PRO A 38 -9.87 -23.17 6.47
N ALA A 39 -8.97 -22.99 5.51
CA ALA A 39 -7.55 -23.26 5.71
C ALA A 39 -7.03 -22.31 6.80
N THR A 40 -6.87 -22.84 8.00
CA THR A 40 -6.18 -22.20 9.11
C THR A 40 -4.71 -22.01 8.73
N CYS A 41 -4.32 -20.79 8.38
CA CYS A 41 -2.90 -20.42 8.36
C CYS A 41 -2.41 -20.38 9.81
N HIS A 42 -1.81 -21.49 10.26
CA HIS A 42 -1.11 -21.54 11.54
C HIS A 42 0.10 -20.58 11.53
N PRO A 43 0.36 -19.87 12.65
CA PRO A 43 1.53 -19.01 12.76
C PRO A 43 2.78 -19.89 12.91
N LEU A 44 3.63 -19.90 11.90
CA LEU A 44 4.94 -20.55 11.98
C LEU A 44 5.91 -19.65 12.77
N CYS A 45 6.09 -20.03 14.03
CA CYS A 45 7.32 -19.98 14.83
C CYS A 45 8.18 -18.70 14.76
N LEU A 46 7.92 -17.77 15.68
CA LEU A 46 8.95 -16.88 16.24
C LEU A 46 9.95 -17.74 17.04
N GLY A 47 10.95 -18.26 16.34
CA GLY A 47 12.08 -19.00 16.92
C GLY A 47 13.10 -18.11 17.61
N ASP A 48 13.75 -18.69 18.61
CA ASP A 48 14.68 -18.11 19.58
C ASP A 48 15.76 -17.14 19.04
N ARG A 49 16.00 -16.09 19.84
CA ARG A 49 17.13 -15.16 19.71
C ARG A 49 18.47 -15.90 19.85
N LYS A 50 19.04 -16.33 18.73
CA LYS A 50 20.47 -16.68 18.65
C LYS A 50 21.22 -15.52 18.03
N ASN A 51 22.00 -14.83 18.88
CA ASN A 51 23.13 -13.94 18.58
C ASN A 51 23.22 -13.48 17.11
N SER A 52 22.33 -12.57 16.69
CA SER A 52 22.22 -12.20 15.28
C SER A 52 23.38 -11.31 14.89
N THR A 53 24.29 -11.85 14.07
CA THR A 53 25.01 -11.00 13.12
C THR A 53 23.96 -10.18 12.40
N GLN A 54 24.05 -8.85 12.50
CA GLN A 54 23.10 -7.89 11.94
C GLN A 54 22.87 -8.19 10.44
N GLN A 55 21.83 -8.96 10.13
CA GLN A 55 21.55 -9.37 8.76
C GLN A 55 21.02 -8.17 7.98
N SER A 56 21.69 -7.84 6.88
CA SER A 56 21.29 -6.79 5.96
C SER A 56 20.55 -7.38 4.77
N CYS A 57 19.58 -6.65 4.26
CA CYS A 57 18.92 -6.99 3.00
C CYS A 57 19.94 -7.02 1.85
N LEU A 58 20.03 -8.14 1.15
CA LEU A 58 20.96 -8.36 0.03
C LEU A 58 20.74 -7.36 -1.13
N LEU A 59 19.50 -6.90 -1.31
CA LEU A 59 19.11 -6.04 -2.45
C LEU A 59 19.28 -4.54 -2.20
N CYS A 60 19.36 -4.10 -0.94
CA CYS A 60 19.54 -2.67 -0.62
C CYS A 60 20.66 -2.40 0.39
N ARG A 61 21.31 -3.45 0.89
CA ARG A 61 22.42 -3.43 1.86
C ARG A 61 22.11 -2.72 3.18
N ARG A 62 20.84 -2.44 3.46
CA ARG A 62 20.40 -1.88 4.75
C ARG A 62 20.07 -3.01 5.72
N ALA A 63 20.45 -2.82 6.99
CA ALA A 63 20.03 -3.66 8.10
C ALA A 63 18.49 -3.66 8.22
N ASP A 64 17.96 -4.54 9.06
CA ASP A 64 16.53 -4.56 9.37
C ASP A 64 16.04 -3.15 9.74
N THR A 65 15.24 -2.58 8.83
CA THR A 65 14.67 -1.24 8.94
C THR A 65 13.20 -1.36 9.29
N ALA A 66 12.62 -0.29 9.80
CA ALA A 66 11.22 -0.26 10.20
C ALA A 66 10.30 -0.80 9.06
N PRO A 67 9.46 -1.83 9.30
CA PRO A 67 8.70 -2.53 8.26
C PRO A 67 7.77 -1.61 7.45
N GLU A 68 7.45 -0.42 7.97
CA GLU A 68 6.64 0.55 7.25
C GLU A 68 7.33 1.06 5.98
N LEU A 69 8.66 1.01 5.91
CA LEU A 69 9.40 1.45 4.73
C LEU A 69 9.46 0.33 3.69
N CYS A 70 10.23 -0.73 3.97
CA CYS A 70 10.59 -1.76 3.00
C CYS A 70 9.75 -3.04 3.09
N GLY A 71 8.76 -3.09 3.98
CA GLY A 71 8.02 -4.31 4.29
C GLY A 71 8.82 -5.21 5.23
N LEU A 72 8.35 -6.44 5.41
CA LEU A 72 9.02 -7.40 6.29
C LEU A 72 10.40 -7.78 5.74
N MET A 73 11.40 -7.91 6.61
CA MET A 73 12.62 -8.64 6.30
C MET A 73 12.27 -10.14 6.25
N LEU A 74 12.61 -10.80 5.15
CA LEU A 74 12.38 -12.22 4.93
C LEU A 74 13.73 -12.93 4.86
N GLU A 75 13.78 -14.15 5.40
CA GLU A 75 15.00 -14.98 5.41
C GLU A 75 14.69 -16.40 4.93
N ALA A 76 15.50 -16.91 4.00
CA ALA A 76 15.53 -18.32 3.64
C ALA A 76 16.88 -18.66 3.01
N GLU A 77 17.39 -19.86 3.32
CA GLU A 77 18.60 -20.40 2.69
C GLU A 77 19.82 -19.45 2.79
N GLY A 78 19.91 -18.69 3.89
CA GLY A 78 21.00 -17.73 4.13
C GLY A 78 20.86 -16.38 3.40
N ILE A 79 19.78 -16.18 2.64
CA ILE A 79 19.46 -14.90 1.99
C ILE A 79 18.50 -14.11 2.87
N CYS A 80 18.82 -12.85 3.11
CA CYS A 80 17.94 -11.88 3.74
C CYS A 80 17.53 -10.81 2.73
N ALA A 81 16.24 -10.55 2.57
CA ALA A 81 15.75 -9.49 1.70
C ALA A 81 14.44 -8.90 2.21
N HIS A 82 14.29 -7.58 2.08
CA HIS A 82 13.01 -6.94 2.35
C HIS A 82 11.96 -7.32 1.30
N GLN A 83 10.72 -7.52 1.73
CA GLN A 83 9.58 -7.84 0.89
C GLN A 83 9.42 -6.91 -0.32
N TYR A 84 9.48 -5.58 -0.12
CA TYR A 84 9.34 -4.64 -1.24
C TYR A 84 10.61 -4.51 -2.07
N CYS A 85 11.79 -4.83 -1.53
CA CYS A 85 12.98 -4.95 -2.37
C CYS A 85 12.81 -6.09 -3.38
N LEU A 86 12.22 -7.22 -2.98
CA LEU A 86 11.94 -8.34 -3.88
C LEU A 86 10.86 -8.00 -4.91
N PHE A 87 9.72 -7.48 -4.48
CA PHE A 87 8.61 -7.22 -5.41
C PHE A 87 8.91 -6.20 -6.50
N PHE A 88 9.78 -5.23 -6.23
CA PHE A 88 10.11 -4.17 -7.18
C PHE A 88 11.40 -4.42 -7.96
N ALA A 89 12.18 -5.46 -7.64
CA ALA A 89 13.38 -5.78 -8.40
C ALA A 89 12.97 -6.18 -9.82
N ASN A 90 13.46 -5.44 -10.83
CA ASN A 90 13.12 -5.69 -12.22
C ASN A 90 13.59 -7.09 -12.64
N GLU A 91 12.81 -7.84 -13.44
CA GLU A 91 13.19 -9.17 -13.93
C GLU A 91 13.08 -10.32 -12.91
N LEU A 92 12.70 -10.09 -11.65
CA LEU A 92 12.26 -11.18 -10.77
C LEU A 92 10.87 -11.68 -11.22
N PHE A 93 10.86 -12.79 -11.95
CA PHE A 93 9.62 -13.43 -12.37
C PHE A 93 8.98 -14.16 -11.18
N HIS A 94 7.84 -13.67 -10.72
CA HIS A 94 7.01 -14.41 -9.77
C HIS A 94 6.36 -15.62 -10.49
N ARG A 95 7.02 -16.78 -10.46
CA ARG A 95 6.41 -18.05 -10.90
C ARG A 95 5.49 -18.57 -9.80
N ARG A 96 4.18 -18.65 -10.03
CA ARG A 96 3.25 -19.42 -9.16
C ARG A 96 3.42 -20.94 -9.35
N PRO A 97 2.96 -21.78 -8.41
CA PRO A 97 3.21 -21.80 -6.99
C PRO A 97 3.95 -23.11 -6.66
N ARG A 98 5.24 -23.02 -6.34
CA ARG A 98 5.78 -23.92 -5.34
C ARG A 98 5.99 -23.08 -4.09
N ASN A 99 5.70 -23.66 -2.91
CA ASN A 99 5.88 -23.00 -1.62
C ASN A 99 7.38 -22.92 -1.23
N ASP A 100 8.27 -22.85 -2.22
CA ASP A 100 9.72 -22.76 -2.06
C ASP A 100 10.20 -21.30 -2.20
N GLY A 101 11.28 -20.96 -1.50
CA GLY A 101 11.91 -19.64 -1.55
C GLY A 101 11.21 -18.51 -0.77
N LEU A 102 11.66 -17.27 -1.02
CA LEU A 102 11.17 -16.05 -0.35
C LEU A 102 9.91 -15.57 -1.06
N MET A 103 8.72 -15.80 -0.49
CA MET A 103 7.44 -15.39 -1.13
C MET A 103 7.28 -15.91 -2.57
N GLY A 104 7.82 -17.10 -2.86
CA GLY A 104 7.82 -17.70 -4.21
C GLY A 104 8.92 -17.19 -5.15
N PHE A 105 9.92 -16.46 -4.64
CA PHE A 105 11.15 -16.14 -5.37
C PHE A 105 12.25 -17.15 -5.01
N LEU A 106 12.82 -17.80 -6.02
CA LEU A 106 13.89 -18.77 -5.84
C LEU A 106 15.20 -18.06 -5.44
N PRO A 107 15.96 -18.58 -4.46
CA PRO A 107 17.26 -18.04 -4.06
C PRO A 107 18.20 -17.79 -5.24
N GLU A 108 18.24 -18.68 -6.22
CA GLU A 108 19.11 -18.59 -7.40
C GLU A 108 18.75 -17.38 -8.29
N ASP A 109 17.45 -17.12 -8.47
CA ASP A 109 16.98 -15.95 -9.22
C ASP A 109 17.34 -14.65 -8.50
N ILE A 110 17.26 -14.64 -7.16
CA ILE A 110 17.66 -13.51 -6.32
C ILE A 110 19.17 -13.24 -6.42
N LEU A 111 20.00 -14.29 -6.43
CA LEU A 111 21.45 -14.13 -6.59
C LEU A 111 21.81 -13.63 -8.00
N HIS A 112 21.14 -14.14 -9.05
CA HIS A 112 21.38 -13.73 -10.43
C HIS A 112 21.07 -12.23 -10.66
N ILE A 113 19.98 -11.73 -10.08
CA ILE A 113 19.65 -10.30 -10.21
C ILE A 113 20.63 -9.42 -9.43
N VAL A 114 21.12 -9.87 -8.28
CA VAL A 114 22.14 -9.15 -7.49
C VAL A 114 23.43 -9.02 -8.28
N GLU A 115 23.92 -10.11 -8.88
CA GLU A 115 25.11 -10.11 -9.74
C GLU A 115 24.96 -9.11 -10.90
N ARG A 116 23.80 -9.09 -11.58
CA ARG A 116 23.52 -8.13 -12.66
C ARG A 116 23.45 -6.69 -12.19
N ALA A 117 23.00 -6.46 -10.96
CA ALA A 117 22.86 -5.12 -10.39
C ALA A 117 24.18 -4.53 -9.90
N GLU A 118 25.26 -5.32 -9.76
CA GLU A 118 26.59 -4.82 -9.38
C GLU A 118 27.14 -3.76 -10.34
N GLN A 119 26.70 -3.79 -11.61
CA GLN A 119 27.08 -2.81 -12.63
C GLN A 119 26.13 -1.60 -12.70
N LYS A 120 25.09 -1.56 -11.85
CA LYS A 120 24.07 -0.51 -11.84
C LYS A 120 24.21 0.34 -10.59
N ASP A 121 24.57 1.59 -10.78
CA ASP A 121 24.64 2.57 -9.70
C ASP A 121 23.25 3.10 -9.35
N CYS A 122 22.99 3.23 -8.06
CA CYS A 122 21.80 3.91 -7.57
C CYS A 122 21.94 5.40 -7.84
N PHE A 123 21.08 5.99 -8.65
CA PHE A 123 21.17 7.42 -8.98
C PHE A 123 20.92 8.36 -7.77
N VAL A 124 20.43 7.84 -6.64
CA VAL A 124 20.14 8.59 -5.41
C VAL A 124 21.32 8.56 -4.44
N CYS A 125 21.89 7.37 -4.17
CA CYS A 125 22.97 7.21 -3.19
C CYS A 125 24.35 6.95 -3.82
N SER A 126 24.43 6.84 -5.15
CA SER A 126 25.63 6.55 -5.94
C SER A 126 26.31 5.20 -5.71
N GLU A 127 25.81 4.38 -4.78
CA GLU A 127 26.29 3.01 -4.54
C GLU A 127 25.76 2.03 -5.59
N SER A 128 26.58 1.02 -5.93
CA SER A 128 26.21 -0.05 -6.85
C SER A 128 25.24 -1.08 -6.22
N GLY A 129 24.56 -1.86 -7.07
CA GLY A 129 23.61 -2.89 -6.62
C GLY A 129 22.14 -2.50 -6.83
N ALA A 130 21.86 -1.47 -7.62
CA ALA A 130 20.50 -0.97 -7.81
C ALA A 130 19.66 -1.91 -8.69
N THR A 131 18.71 -2.63 -8.08
CA THR A 131 17.87 -3.62 -8.75
C THR A 131 16.57 -3.08 -9.34
N ILE A 132 16.16 -1.86 -9.01
CA ILE A 132 14.97 -1.22 -9.56
C ILE A 132 15.41 -0.25 -10.67
N THR A 133 14.80 -0.33 -11.84
CA THR A 133 15.05 0.58 -12.97
C THR A 133 13.78 1.34 -13.31
N CYS A 134 13.93 2.62 -13.68
CA CYS A 134 12.83 3.45 -14.15
C CYS A 134 12.09 2.79 -15.33
N GLN A 135 10.75 2.76 -15.27
CA GLN A 135 9.90 2.12 -16.27
C GLN A 135 9.82 2.90 -17.60
N GLU A 136 10.16 4.19 -17.59
CA GLU A 136 10.13 5.05 -18.78
C GLU A 136 11.12 4.59 -19.85
N ARG A 137 10.69 4.62 -21.12
CA ARG A 137 11.49 4.11 -22.22
C ARG A 137 12.71 4.99 -22.46
N GLY A 138 13.89 4.37 -22.49
CA GLY A 138 15.16 5.08 -22.67
C GLY A 138 15.73 5.70 -21.39
N CYS A 139 15.05 5.57 -20.25
CA CYS A 139 15.61 5.98 -18.97
C CYS A 139 16.43 4.84 -18.35
N ASN A 140 17.72 5.10 -18.10
CA ASN A 140 18.62 4.11 -17.51
C ASN A 140 18.81 4.28 -15.99
N ARG A 141 18.06 5.20 -15.36
CA ARG A 141 18.20 5.44 -13.92
C ARG A 141 17.74 4.22 -13.13
N SER A 142 18.62 3.72 -12.29
CA SER A 142 18.35 2.61 -11.37
C SER A 142 18.49 3.08 -9.93
N PHE A 143 17.76 2.45 -9.01
CA PHE A 143 17.73 2.82 -7.60
C PHE A 143 17.42 1.62 -6.69
N HIS A 144 17.86 1.69 -5.44
CA HIS A 144 17.37 0.78 -4.40
C HIS A 144 15.93 1.16 -4.03
N PHE A 145 15.14 0.20 -3.54
CA PHE A 145 13.79 0.47 -3.04
C PHE A 145 13.71 1.61 -2.00
N PRO A 146 14.47 1.60 -0.88
CA PRO A 146 14.41 2.68 0.09
C PRO A 146 14.88 4.02 -0.50
N CYS A 147 15.90 3.99 -1.36
CA CYS A 147 16.37 5.18 -2.07
C CYS A 147 15.30 5.76 -3.00
N ALA A 148 14.39 4.95 -3.55
CA ALA A 148 13.26 5.44 -4.32
C ALA A 148 12.37 6.37 -3.47
N LEU A 149 12.09 5.98 -2.23
CA LEU A 149 11.25 6.74 -1.31
C LEU A 149 11.91 8.08 -0.93
N GLU A 150 13.21 8.04 -0.64
CA GLU A 150 14.04 9.20 -0.28
C GLU A 150 14.26 10.15 -1.47
N GLY A 151 14.50 9.60 -2.66
CA GLY A 151 14.82 10.33 -3.88
C GLY A 151 13.61 10.90 -4.62
N GLY A 152 12.42 10.88 -4.00
CA GLY A 152 11.19 11.37 -4.62
C GLY A 152 10.73 10.57 -5.83
N CYS A 153 11.12 9.31 -5.95
CA CYS A 153 10.60 8.41 -6.98
C CYS A 153 9.16 8.00 -6.65
N VAL A 154 8.47 7.41 -7.64
CA VAL A 154 7.16 6.79 -7.43
C VAL A 154 7.26 5.29 -7.73
N THR A 155 6.85 4.48 -6.76
CA THR A 155 6.70 3.03 -6.89
C THR A 155 5.21 2.67 -6.78
N GLN A 156 4.68 1.95 -7.75
CA GLN A 156 3.27 1.60 -7.83
C GLN A 156 3.04 0.20 -7.28
N PHE A 157 2.37 0.10 -6.13
CA PHE A 157 2.00 -1.15 -5.46
C PHE A 157 0.79 -1.83 -6.11
N LEU A 158 0.77 -1.82 -7.45
CA LEU A 158 -0.21 -2.45 -8.31
C LEU A 158 0.46 -3.64 -9.00
N PRO A 159 -0.31 -4.59 -9.56
CA PRO A 159 0.26 -5.62 -10.42
C PRO A 159 1.22 -4.98 -11.44
N HIS A 160 2.35 -5.65 -11.70
CA HIS A 160 3.51 -5.18 -12.49
C HIS A 160 4.53 -4.29 -11.75
N TYR A 161 4.28 -3.88 -10.49
CA TYR A 161 5.26 -3.24 -9.60
C TYR A 161 6.18 -2.20 -10.27
N ARG A 162 5.57 -1.27 -11.02
CA ARG A 162 6.30 -0.29 -11.82
C ARG A 162 6.90 0.80 -10.93
N SER A 163 8.10 1.24 -11.30
CA SER A 163 8.82 2.31 -10.60
C SER A 163 9.31 3.38 -11.56
N TYR A 164 9.29 4.63 -11.11
CA TYR A 164 9.62 5.79 -11.93
C TYR A 164 10.56 6.72 -11.17
N CYS A 165 11.64 7.17 -11.80
CA CYS A 165 12.54 8.18 -11.22
C CYS A 165 11.83 9.53 -11.04
N TRP A 166 12.43 10.47 -10.32
CA TRP A 166 11.81 11.78 -10.04
C TRP A 166 11.41 12.59 -11.28
N GLU A 167 12.09 12.37 -12.41
CA GLU A 167 11.79 13.04 -13.70
C GLU A 167 10.60 12.42 -14.44
N HIS A 168 10.47 11.08 -14.37
CA HIS A 168 9.45 10.34 -15.12
C HIS A 168 8.29 9.83 -14.26
N ARG A 169 8.26 10.20 -12.97
CA ARG A 169 7.18 9.82 -12.07
C ARG A 169 5.84 10.39 -12.56
N PRO A 170 4.72 9.67 -12.40
CA PRO A 170 3.41 10.24 -12.62
C PRO A 170 3.19 11.41 -11.65
N GLN A 171 2.53 12.45 -12.14
CA GLN A 171 2.20 13.66 -11.39
C GLN A 171 0.75 14.02 -11.66
N GLN A 172 0.12 14.72 -10.72
CA GLN A 172 -1.15 15.38 -11.02
C GLN A 172 -0.89 16.55 -11.96
N GLU A 173 -1.91 16.92 -12.73
CA GLU A 173 -1.85 18.18 -13.47
C GLU A 173 -1.53 19.33 -12.50
N PRO A 174 -0.66 20.27 -12.90
CA PRO A 174 -0.36 21.43 -12.08
C PRO A 174 -1.64 22.19 -11.72
N GLN A 175 -1.95 22.24 -10.43
CA GLN A 175 -3.10 22.94 -9.88
C GLN A 175 -2.61 23.84 -8.76
N ALA A 176 -3.01 25.11 -8.78
CA ALA A 176 -2.73 26.04 -7.70
C ALA A 176 -3.65 25.76 -6.52
N ALA A 177 -3.08 25.76 -5.31
CA ALA A 177 -3.83 25.72 -4.08
C ALA A 177 -4.47 27.10 -3.83
N PRO A 178 -5.74 27.16 -3.38
CA PRO A 178 -6.29 28.40 -2.85
C PRO A 178 -5.41 29.01 -1.74
N GLU A 179 -5.54 30.32 -1.50
CA GLU A 179 -4.82 30.97 -0.41
C GLU A 179 -5.11 30.31 0.94
N ASN A 180 -4.06 30.16 1.75
CA ASN A 180 -4.13 29.52 3.08
C ASN A 180 -4.70 28.09 3.06
N THR A 181 -4.54 27.36 1.96
CA THR A 181 -4.91 25.95 1.91
C THR A 181 -4.08 25.15 2.91
N ALA A 182 -4.76 24.34 3.71
CA ALA A 182 -4.16 23.44 4.69
C ALA A 182 -4.42 21.98 4.31
N CYS A 183 -3.54 21.10 4.75
CA CYS A 183 -3.69 19.66 4.64
C CYS A 183 -4.90 19.22 5.49
N LEU A 184 -5.86 18.50 4.92
CA LEU A 184 -7.06 18.07 5.66
C LEU A 184 -6.79 17.05 6.78
N ILE A 185 -5.57 16.53 6.88
CA ILE A 185 -5.20 15.49 7.86
C ILE A 185 -4.46 16.11 9.05
N CYS A 186 -3.42 16.91 8.81
CA CYS A 186 -2.63 17.53 9.89
C CYS A 186 -2.99 19.00 10.15
N LEU A 187 -3.81 19.62 9.30
CA LEU A 187 -4.21 21.03 9.36
C LEU A 187 -3.07 22.05 9.18
N GLU A 188 -1.89 21.58 8.80
CA GLU A 188 -0.74 22.45 8.46
C GLU A 188 -0.80 22.92 7.00
N PRO A 189 -0.20 24.08 6.67
CA PRO A 189 -0.16 24.60 5.31
C PRO A 189 0.44 23.61 4.30
N VAL A 190 -0.14 23.56 3.10
CA VAL A 190 0.44 22.83 1.96
C VAL A 190 1.21 23.77 1.03
N GLU A 191 1.96 23.21 0.08
CA GLU A 191 2.59 24.00 -0.97
C GLU A 191 1.54 24.70 -1.84
N GLU A 192 1.92 25.83 -2.46
CA GLU A 192 1.05 26.66 -3.30
C GLU A 192 0.49 25.94 -4.54
N ARG A 193 1.02 24.75 -4.87
CA ARG A 193 0.58 23.96 -6.01
C ARG A 193 0.77 22.47 -5.76
N THR A 194 0.12 21.65 -6.59
CA THR A 194 0.38 20.21 -6.65
C THR A 194 1.86 19.93 -6.96
N SER A 195 2.42 18.96 -6.24
CA SER A 195 3.83 18.57 -6.32
C SER A 195 3.99 17.09 -5.91
N TYR A 196 5.23 16.61 -5.78
CA TYR A 196 5.44 15.29 -5.16
C TYR A 196 4.98 15.27 -3.70
N GLY A 197 5.24 16.37 -2.98
CA GLY A 197 4.90 16.50 -1.56
C GLY A 197 3.44 16.86 -1.30
N THR A 198 2.77 17.51 -2.26
CA THR A 198 1.42 18.05 -2.11
C THR A 198 0.47 17.49 -3.17
N MET A 199 -0.61 16.85 -2.72
CA MET A 199 -1.62 16.24 -3.60
C MET A 199 -3.02 16.78 -3.32
N VAL A 200 -3.89 16.68 -4.31
CA VAL A 200 -5.30 17.09 -4.24
C VAL A 200 -6.22 15.94 -4.66
N CYS A 201 -7.40 15.82 -4.06
CA CYS A 201 -8.40 14.85 -4.49
C CYS A 201 -8.86 15.15 -5.94
N PRO A 202 -8.76 14.18 -6.87
CA PRO A 202 -9.15 14.39 -8.27
C PRO A 202 -10.66 14.60 -8.46
N ALA A 203 -11.48 14.01 -7.58
CA ALA A 203 -12.94 14.11 -7.65
C ALA A 203 -13.46 15.47 -7.21
N CYS A 204 -13.08 15.93 -6.01
CA CYS A 204 -13.62 17.18 -5.48
C CYS A 204 -12.72 18.39 -5.71
N GLN A 205 -11.42 18.23 -5.98
CA GLN A 205 -10.44 19.31 -6.18
C GLN A 205 -10.26 20.30 -5.01
N HIS A 206 -10.92 20.06 -3.87
CA HIS A 206 -10.87 20.90 -2.67
C HIS A 206 -10.13 20.25 -1.50
N ALA A 207 -9.84 18.95 -1.57
CA ALA A 207 -9.21 18.22 -0.49
C ALA A 207 -7.71 18.07 -0.77
N TRP A 208 -6.89 18.77 0.01
CA TRP A 208 -5.43 18.84 -0.16
C TRP A 208 -4.71 18.08 0.96
N PHE A 209 -3.59 17.46 0.63
CA PHE A 209 -2.86 16.60 1.55
C PHE A 209 -1.34 16.69 1.32
N HIS A 210 -0.57 16.63 2.42
CA HIS A 210 0.83 16.21 2.31
C HIS A 210 0.90 14.72 1.97
N ARG A 211 1.88 14.34 1.16
CA ARG A 211 2.13 12.96 0.76
C ARG A 211 2.29 12.03 1.94
N GLY A 212 3.07 12.43 2.94
CA GLY A 212 3.24 11.67 4.18
C GLY A 212 1.92 11.46 4.92
N CYS A 213 1.10 12.50 5.04
CA CYS A 213 -0.19 12.43 5.74
C CYS A 213 -1.16 11.45 5.07
N ILE A 214 -1.36 11.58 3.75
CA ILE A 214 -2.29 10.68 3.06
C ILE A 214 -1.75 9.25 2.98
N GLN A 215 -0.42 9.06 2.91
CA GLN A 215 0.21 7.75 3.03
C GLN A 215 -0.06 7.12 4.40
N GLY A 216 0.04 7.87 5.49
CA GLY A 216 -0.31 7.41 6.84
C GLY A 216 -1.79 7.01 6.93
N GLN A 217 -2.69 7.85 6.41
CA GLN A 217 -4.12 7.53 6.37
C GLN A 217 -4.41 6.25 5.57
N ALA A 218 -3.78 6.10 4.39
CA ALA A 218 -3.91 4.89 3.57
C ALA A 218 -3.45 3.62 4.31
N MET A 219 -2.32 3.70 5.02
CA MET A 219 -1.79 2.60 5.83
C MET A 219 -2.72 2.24 6.99
N GLY A 220 -3.38 3.22 7.62
CA GLY A 220 -4.35 2.97 8.68
C GLY A 220 -5.66 2.36 8.17
N ALA A 221 -6.22 2.96 7.11
CA ALA A 221 -7.55 2.62 6.60
C ALA A 221 -7.60 1.31 5.77
N GLY A 222 -6.52 0.96 5.08
CA GLY A 222 -6.55 -0.16 4.14
C GLY A 222 -7.51 0.06 2.96
N ILE A 223 -7.50 -0.87 2.01
CA ILE A 223 -8.22 -0.69 0.73
C ILE A 223 -9.73 -0.54 0.88
N TYR A 224 -10.32 -1.11 1.94
CA TYR A 224 -11.78 -1.11 2.14
C TYR A 224 -12.31 0.23 2.64
N CYS A 225 -11.52 0.98 3.41
CA CYS A 225 -11.93 2.26 4.00
C CYS A 225 -11.16 3.47 3.49
N PHE A 226 -10.14 3.27 2.63
CA PHE A 226 -9.44 4.38 2.02
C PHE A 226 -10.32 5.10 1.00
N GLN A 227 -10.57 6.38 1.26
CA GLN A 227 -11.42 7.27 0.47
C GLN A 227 -11.03 8.72 0.75
N CYS A 228 -11.48 9.66 -0.08
CA CYS A 228 -11.28 11.08 0.20
C CYS A 228 -11.95 11.46 1.53
N PRO A 229 -11.24 12.06 2.51
CA PRO A 229 -11.83 12.50 3.77
C PRO A 229 -12.98 13.51 3.61
N LEU A 230 -12.95 14.31 2.54
CA LEU A 230 -13.91 15.38 2.31
C LEU A 230 -15.16 14.90 1.57
N CYS A 231 -15.00 14.42 0.34
CA CYS A 231 -16.13 14.05 -0.51
C CYS A 231 -16.50 12.55 -0.47
N ARG A 232 -15.70 11.73 0.23
CA ARG A 232 -15.87 10.26 0.34
C ARG A 232 -15.80 9.50 -0.98
N ASP A 233 -15.38 10.15 -2.06
CA ASP A 233 -15.12 9.47 -3.33
C ASP A 233 -14.03 8.40 -3.17
N LYS A 234 -14.31 7.23 -3.74
CA LYS A 234 -13.35 6.12 -3.87
C LYS A 234 -12.96 5.88 -5.33
N ASP A 235 -13.91 6.05 -6.25
CA ASP A 235 -13.79 5.61 -7.63
C ASP A 235 -12.75 6.39 -8.42
N GLN A 236 -12.60 7.69 -8.16
CA GLN A 236 -11.55 8.51 -8.77
C GLN A 236 -10.36 8.69 -7.82
N PHE A 237 -10.65 8.84 -6.52
CA PHE A 237 -9.64 9.11 -5.51
C PHE A 237 -8.61 7.98 -5.40
N VAL A 238 -9.05 6.75 -5.14
CA VAL A 238 -8.17 5.63 -4.82
C VAL A 238 -7.25 5.27 -6.01
N PRO A 239 -7.74 5.13 -7.25
CA PRO A 239 -6.87 4.83 -8.39
C PRO A 239 -5.77 5.86 -8.61
N VAL A 240 -6.09 7.15 -8.47
CA VAL A 240 -5.09 8.22 -8.64
C VAL A 240 -4.06 8.17 -7.52
N MET A 241 -4.46 7.99 -6.26
CA MET A 241 -3.52 7.84 -5.14
C MET A 241 -2.57 6.65 -5.35
N LEU A 242 -3.07 5.51 -5.82
CA LEU A 242 -2.26 4.32 -6.13
C LEU A 242 -1.26 4.60 -7.28
N ILE A 243 -1.71 5.26 -8.35
CA ILE A 243 -0.86 5.66 -9.49
C ILE A 243 0.26 6.60 -9.03
N LEU A 244 -0.04 7.53 -8.14
CA LEU A 244 0.92 8.45 -7.54
C LEU A 244 1.84 7.78 -6.49
N GLY A 245 1.71 6.47 -6.26
CA GLY A 245 2.56 5.68 -5.37
C GLY A 245 2.17 5.74 -3.90
N ILE A 246 0.93 6.08 -3.58
CA ILE A 246 0.40 5.92 -2.22
C ILE A 246 0.08 4.45 -1.99
N ARG A 247 0.81 3.84 -1.06
CA ARG A 247 0.61 2.43 -0.71
C ARG A 247 -0.67 2.26 0.10
N VAL A 248 -1.59 1.43 -0.38
CA VAL A 248 -2.83 1.08 0.32
C VAL A 248 -2.81 -0.44 0.54
N PRO A 249 -2.71 -0.92 1.80
CA PRO A 249 -2.64 -2.35 2.06
C PRO A 249 -3.99 -3.04 1.83
N LEU A 250 -3.96 -4.25 1.25
CA LEU A 250 -5.13 -5.09 1.00
C LEU A 250 -5.58 -5.81 2.29
N ARG A 251 -6.06 -5.04 3.26
CA ARG A 251 -6.59 -5.55 4.54
C ARG A 251 -7.66 -4.62 5.10
N MET A 252 -8.36 -5.12 6.12
CA MET A 252 -9.23 -4.31 6.98
C MET A 252 -8.43 -3.18 7.66
N PRO A 253 -9.08 -2.04 7.98
CA PRO A 253 -8.48 -0.98 8.78
C PRO A 253 -7.86 -1.48 10.08
N LEU A 254 -6.81 -0.79 10.55
CA LEU A 254 -6.18 -1.15 11.83
C LEU A 254 -7.14 -1.03 13.02
N TRP A 255 -8.07 -0.06 12.99
CA TRP A 255 -9.03 0.17 14.06
C TRP A 255 -10.13 -0.89 14.20
N GLU A 256 -10.18 -1.88 13.29
CA GLU A 256 -11.06 -3.05 13.43
C GLU A 256 -10.34 -4.25 14.04
N ASN A 257 -9.00 -4.26 14.03
CA ASN A 257 -8.18 -5.32 14.63
C ASN A 257 -7.85 -5.04 16.09
N ASP A 258 -7.69 -3.77 16.44
CA ASP A 258 -7.58 -3.35 17.82
C ASP A 258 -9.00 -3.18 18.36
N ASN A 259 -9.29 -3.77 19.52
CA ASN A 259 -10.50 -3.52 20.33
C ASN A 259 -10.67 -2.03 20.74
N ALA A 260 -10.15 -1.06 19.97
CA ALA A 260 -10.23 0.38 20.14
C ALA A 260 -11.67 0.88 20.28
N TYR A 261 -12.65 0.13 19.76
CA TYR A 261 -14.07 0.42 19.92
C TYR A 261 -14.82 -0.56 20.84
N ALA A 262 -14.14 -1.51 21.51
CA ALA A 262 -14.78 -2.36 22.50
C ALA A 262 -15.44 -1.52 23.61
N HIS A 263 -14.81 -0.39 23.99
CA HIS A 263 -15.36 0.58 24.93
C HIS A 263 -16.51 1.43 24.39
N LEU A 264 -16.73 1.52 23.06
CA LEU A 264 -17.95 2.14 22.51
C LEU A 264 -19.15 1.17 22.58
N GLY A 265 -18.90 -0.14 22.68
CA GLY A 265 -19.91 -1.15 23.00
C GLY A 265 -20.32 -1.13 24.47
N ASP A 266 -19.40 -0.72 25.36
CA ASP A 266 -19.69 -0.44 26.76
C ASP A 266 -20.51 0.84 26.88
N ARG A 267 -21.83 0.68 26.78
CA ARG A 267 -22.74 1.73 27.25
C ARG A 267 -22.33 2.08 28.68
N HIS A 268 -22.05 3.35 28.91
CA HIS A 268 -21.85 3.91 30.24
C HIS A 268 -22.94 3.39 31.18
N SER A 269 -22.55 2.68 32.25
CA SER A 269 -23.44 1.93 33.14
C SER A 269 -23.57 2.56 34.52
N ARG A 270 -22.91 3.69 34.75
CA ARG A 270 -22.83 4.33 36.07
C ARG A 270 -22.96 5.84 35.93
N CYS A 271 -23.59 6.51 36.89
CA CYS A 271 -23.69 7.97 36.93
C CYS A 271 -22.39 8.60 37.47
N ASP A 272 -21.75 9.44 36.65
CA ASP A 272 -20.51 10.16 36.98
C ASP A 272 -20.72 11.53 37.63
N ALA A 273 -21.96 11.94 37.87
CA ALA A 273 -22.25 13.22 38.54
C ALA A 273 -21.64 13.25 39.95
N ARG A 274 -21.08 14.40 40.37
CA ARG A 274 -20.52 14.56 41.73
C ARG A 274 -21.52 14.16 42.82
N GLU A 275 -22.78 14.52 42.63
CA GLU A 275 -23.91 14.08 43.44
C GLU A 275 -24.93 13.38 42.54
N CYS A 276 -25.26 12.12 42.84
CA CYS A 276 -26.22 11.34 42.07
C CYS A 276 -27.59 11.40 42.73
N LEU A 277 -28.58 11.89 41.98
CA LEU A 277 -29.95 12.04 42.46
C LEU A 277 -30.83 10.81 42.19
N CYS A 278 -30.27 9.74 41.62
CA CYS A 278 -31.03 8.53 41.35
C CYS A 278 -31.29 7.77 42.67
N PRO A 279 -32.56 7.56 43.08
CA PRO A 279 -32.87 6.87 44.33
C PRO A 279 -32.49 5.37 44.31
N GLN A 280 -32.36 4.79 43.12
CA GLN A 280 -31.95 3.39 42.92
C GLN A 280 -30.42 3.22 42.82
N GLY A 281 -29.67 4.31 43.00
CA GLY A 281 -28.21 4.31 42.99
C GLY A 281 -27.61 4.57 41.62
N ARG A 282 -26.28 4.76 41.61
CA ARG A 282 -25.53 5.22 40.44
C ARG A 282 -25.52 4.23 39.28
N GLU A 283 -25.75 2.94 39.53
CA GLU A 283 -25.70 1.86 38.54
C GLU A 283 -27.08 1.51 37.96
N HIS A 284 -28.13 2.21 38.39
CA HIS A 284 -29.48 1.95 37.92
C HIS A 284 -29.64 2.31 36.44
N ARG A 285 -30.28 1.40 35.69
CA ARG A 285 -30.64 1.57 34.29
C ARG A 285 -32.15 1.43 34.15
N GLU A 286 -32.81 2.42 33.56
CA GLU A 286 -34.20 2.26 33.16
C GLU A 286 -34.30 1.17 32.08
N GLY A 287 -35.10 0.15 32.34
CA GLY A 287 -35.44 -0.86 31.32
C GLY A 287 -36.21 -0.20 30.19
N ARG A 288 -35.81 -0.45 28.94
CA ARG A 288 -36.56 0.04 27.77
C ARG A 288 -37.98 -0.55 27.80
N GLY A 289 -38.98 0.33 27.91
CA GLY A 289 -40.34 0.06 27.42
C GLY A 289 -40.41 0.23 25.91
#